data_AF-A0AAD6S7B1-F1
#
_entry.id   AF-A0AAD6S7B1-F1
#
_cell.length_a   1.000
_cell.length_b   1.000
_cell.length_c   1.000
_cell.angle_alpha   90.00
_cell.angle_beta   90.00
_cell.angle_gamma   90.00
#
_symmetry.space_group_name_H-M   'P 1'
#
loop_
_entity.id
_entity.type
_entity.pdbx_description
1 polymer ?
#
loop_
_entity_poly.entity_id
_entity_poly.type
_entity_poly.pdbx_seq_one_letter_code
_entity_poly.pdbx_strand_id
1 'polypeptide(L)'
;MFVSTLFIVLAAGLATAAPLDLTPRATKTSTTATKIAVSGAGGFLNPTAVAKSQVKDLTATRAATGVQIQDSTGQCLSIDPTAGNFRENLIPVAVKDCDGSEGQKFDFVTKGAHIDQANSALIVSSLTQGCLDFDARRAPNIQVHIFSCGGRADGAGKESSSQFFPFVAANLTAPYALSPENTNNAVCFVNSNGALAPQDCDATKPSATELFTIVA
;
A
#
# COMPACT_ATOMS: atom_id res chain seq x y z
N MET A 1 -39.09 -90.43 24.25
CA MET A 1 -37.90 -90.80 25.06
C MET A 1 -36.67 -90.31 24.33
N PHE A 2 -35.70 -89.78 25.08
CA PHE A 2 -34.39 -89.24 24.69
C PHE A 2 -34.46 -87.88 23.97
N VAL A 3 -34.26 -86.74 24.64
CA VAL A 3 -33.11 -86.28 25.45
C VAL A 3 -31.83 -86.31 24.62
N SER A 4 -31.29 -85.13 24.30
CA SER A 4 -29.99 -84.74 24.86
C SER A 4 -29.53 -83.40 24.29
N THR A 5 -29.33 -82.47 25.20
CA THR A 5 -28.58 -81.22 25.06
C THR A 5 -27.16 -81.50 24.56
N LEU A 6 -26.63 -80.67 23.66
CA LEU A 6 -25.20 -80.36 23.62
C LEU A 6 -25.00 -78.94 23.09
N PHE A 7 -24.62 -78.04 24.00
CA PHE A 7 -24.15 -76.70 23.68
C PHE A 7 -22.76 -76.80 23.05
N ILE A 8 -22.59 -76.29 21.83
CA ILE A 8 -21.29 -76.05 21.22
C ILE A 8 -21.05 -74.53 21.23
N VAL A 9 -20.04 -74.13 21.99
CA VAL A 9 -19.50 -72.77 22.02
C VAL A 9 -18.61 -72.60 20.80
N LEU A 10 -19.01 -71.78 19.82
CA LEU A 10 -18.14 -71.32 18.75
C LEU A 10 -17.36 -70.09 19.26
N ALA A 11 -16.05 -70.25 19.51
CA ALA A 11 -15.15 -69.13 19.70
C ALA A 11 -14.83 -68.52 18.33
N ALA A 12 -15.39 -67.36 18.03
CA ALA A 12 -15.01 -66.56 16.86
C ALA A 12 -13.65 -65.89 17.14
N GLY A 13 -12.61 -66.32 16.42
CA GLY A 13 -11.32 -65.62 16.39
C GLY A 13 -11.46 -64.27 15.71
N LEU A 14 -11.37 -63.18 16.47
CA LEU A 14 -11.27 -61.82 15.96
C LEU A 14 -9.82 -61.57 15.51
N ALA A 15 -9.60 -61.59 14.19
CA ALA A 15 -8.39 -61.02 13.60
C ALA A 15 -8.42 -59.50 13.79
N THR A 16 -7.58 -58.98 14.69
CA THR A 16 -7.35 -57.54 14.84
C THR A 16 -6.52 -57.05 13.66
N ALA A 17 -7.15 -56.39 12.70
CA ALA A 17 -6.45 -55.60 11.69
C ALA A 17 -5.87 -54.34 12.37
N ALA A 18 -4.57 -54.10 12.21
CA ALA A 18 -3.92 -52.88 12.66
C ALA A 18 -4.48 -51.66 11.89
N PRO A 19 -4.73 -50.52 12.56
CA PRO A 19 -5.17 -49.31 11.86
C PRO A 19 -4.04 -48.77 10.98
N LEU A 20 -4.34 -48.53 9.70
CA LEU A 20 -3.47 -47.77 8.81
C LEU A 20 -3.43 -46.32 9.28
N ASP A 21 -2.25 -45.88 9.72
CA ASP A 21 -1.98 -44.50 10.08
C ASP A 21 -1.92 -43.66 8.79
N LEU A 22 -3.04 -43.01 8.46
CA LEU A 22 -3.17 -42.06 7.36
C LEU A 22 -2.89 -40.63 7.83
N THR A 23 -1.84 -40.42 8.63
CA THR A 23 -1.37 -39.05 8.88
C THR A 23 -0.76 -38.49 7.59
N PRO A 24 -1.29 -37.40 7.01
CA PRO A 24 -0.62 -36.71 5.91
C PRO A 24 0.68 -36.15 6.48
N ARG A 25 1.82 -36.72 6.06
CA ARG A 25 3.12 -36.11 6.31
C ARG A 25 3.12 -34.79 5.55
N ALA A 26 2.88 -33.69 6.27
CA ALA A 26 3.09 -32.35 5.74
C ALA A 26 4.57 -32.23 5.36
N THR A 27 4.85 -32.45 4.08
CA THR A 27 6.12 -32.08 3.48
C THR A 27 6.21 -30.57 3.64
N LYS A 28 7.06 -30.10 4.56
CA LYS A 28 7.48 -28.70 4.58
C LYS A 28 8.21 -28.46 3.27
N THR A 29 7.47 -28.05 2.25
CA THR A 29 8.05 -27.44 1.06
C THR A 29 8.73 -26.18 1.56
N SER A 30 10.04 -26.27 1.81
CA SER A 30 10.89 -25.11 1.99
C SER A 30 10.98 -24.42 0.64
N THR A 31 9.92 -23.70 0.28
CA THR A 31 9.99 -22.72 -0.79
C THR A 31 10.97 -21.67 -0.30
N THR A 32 12.21 -21.73 -0.78
CA THR A 32 13.16 -20.62 -0.60
C THR A 32 12.48 -19.39 -1.18
N ALA A 33 11.91 -18.55 -0.31
CA ALA A 33 11.26 -17.32 -0.74
C ALA A 33 12.31 -16.50 -1.49
N THR A 34 12.06 -16.23 -2.77
CA THR A 34 12.92 -15.36 -3.57
C THR A 34 12.99 -14.03 -2.86
N LYS A 35 14.18 -13.66 -2.40
CA LYS A 35 14.40 -12.36 -1.76
C LYS A 35 14.33 -11.29 -2.84
N ILE A 36 13.36 -10.39 -2.73
CA ILE A 36 13.22 -9.25 -3.63
C ILE A 36 14.12 -8.14 -3.10
N ALA A 37 15.12 -7.74 -3.88
CA ALA A 37 16.03 -6.67 -3.49
C ALA A 37 15.30 -5.32 -3.44
N VAL A 38 15.78 -4.41 -2.58
CA VAL A 38 15.33 -3.02 -2.57
C VAL A 38 16.53 -2.09 -2.77
N SER A 39 16.30 -0.94 -3.39
CA SER A 39 17.35 0.08 -3.60
C SER A 39 17.57 0.95 -2.36
N GLY A 40 16.59 1.04 -1.46
CA GLY A 40 16.72 1.71 -0.16
C GLY A 40 17.27 0.81 0.94
N ALA A 41 17.09 1.24 2.19
CA ALA A 41 17.67 0.57 3.35
C ALA A 41 17.09 -0.84 3.58
N GLY A 42 17.94 -1.77 4.04
CA GLY A 42 17.54 -3.11 4.47
C GLY A 42 17.73 -4.22 3.43
N GLY A 43 18.18 -3.90 2.23
CA GLY A 43 18.70 -4.84 1.21
C GLY A 43 17.64 -5.67 0.49
N PHE A 44 16.66 -6.23 1.20
CA PHE A 44 15.56 -7.00 0.63
C PHE A 44 14.24 -6.68 1.32
N LEU A 45 13.12 -6.86 0.61
CA LEU A 45 11.80 -6.80 1.21
C LEU A 45 11.67 -7.82 2.34
N ASN A 46 11.06 -7.36 3.44
CA ASN A 46 10.64 -8.18 4.55
C ASN A 46 9.11 -8.23 4.56
N PRO A 47 8.50 -9.34 4.10
CA PRO A 47 7.04 -9.43 3.96
C PRO A 47 6.29 -9.16 5.27
N THR A 48 6.84 -9.56 6.43
CA THR A 48 6.23 -9.27 7.73
C THR A 48 6.29 -7.79 8.08
N ALA A 49 7.37 -7.10 7.72
CA ALA A 49 7.48 -5.67 7.92
C ALA A 49 6.57 -4.89 6.97
N VAL A 50 6.49 -5.30 5.70
CA VAL A 50 5.56 -4.73 4.70
C VAL A 50 4.12 -4.88 5.17
N ALA A 51 3.69 -6.10 5.54
CA ALA A 51 2.32 -6.37 5.98
C ALA A 51 1.89 -5.57 7.23
N LYS A 52 2.85 -5.13 8.06
CA LYS A 52 2.57 -4.22 9.17
C LYS A 52 2.51 -2.76 8.74
N SER A 53 3.40 -2.35 7.83
CA SER A 53 3.57 -0.95 7.46
C SER A 53 2.51 -0.46 6.47
N GLN A 54 2.15 -1.31 5.51
CA GLN A 54 1.24 -0.96 4.41
C GLN A 54 -0.10 -1.67 4.55
N VAL A 55 -0.77 -1.46 5.69
CA VAL A 55 -2.06 -2.08 5.96
C VAL A 55 -3.15 -1.31 5.21
N LYS A 56 -3.93 -2.03 4.40
CA LYS A 56 -5.12 -1.46 3.77
C LYS A 56 -6.13 -1.02 4.81
N ASP A 57 -6.52 0.24 4.76
CA ASP A 57 -7.65 0.74 5.53
C ASP A 57 -8.98 0.24 4.94
N LEU A 58 -9.64 -0.66 5.68
CA LEU A 58 -10.93 -1.25 5.33
C LEU A 58 -12.12 -0.36 5.74
N THR A 59 -11.87 0.69 6.52
CA THR A 59 -12.88 1.68 6.94
C THR A 59 -12.93 2.90 6.01
N ALA A 60 -12.04 2.94 5.01
CA ALA A 60 -11.84 4.06 4.14
C ALA A 60 -13.07 4.38 3.27
N THR A 61 -13.50 5.64 3.29
CA THR A 61 -14.33 6.25 2.25
C THR A 61 -13.41 6.82 1.18
N ARG A 62 -13.56 6.34 -0.06
CA ARG A 62 -12.73 6.72 -1.21
C ARG A 62 -13.53 7.62 -2.14
N ALA A 63 -13.01 8.82 -2.40
CA ALA A 63 -13.55 9.73 -3.40
C ALA A 63 -13.20 9.27 -4.82
N ALA A 64 -12.04 8.62 -4.99
CA ALA A 64 -11.60 7.97 -6.21
C ALA A 64 -10.77 6.71 -5.88
N THR A 65 -10.72 5.75 -6.80
CA THR A 65 -9.99 4.50 -6.61
C THR A 65 -9.35 4.09 -7.93
N GLY A 66 -8.08 3.70 -7.88
CA GLY A 66 -7.33 3.21 -9.03
C GLY A 66 -7.09 4.26 -10.12
N VAL A 67 -7.12 5.54 -9.77
CA VAL A 67 -6.95 6.66 -10.72
C VAL A 67 -5.49 6.95 -10.97
N GLN A 68 -5.19 7.47 -12.15
CA GLN A 68 -3.91 8.08 -12.46
C GLN A 68 -3.91 9.55 -12.05
N ILE A 69 -2.75 10.05 -11.66
CA ILE A 69 -2.52 11.47 -11.39
C ILE A 69 -1.53 11.96 -12.43
N GLN A 70 -1.97 12.86 -13.31
CA GLN A 70 -1.17 13.37 -14.42
C GLN A 70 -0.68 14.78 -14.13
N ASP A 71 0.59 15.06 -14.45
CA ASP A 71 1.11 16.43 -14.48
C ASP A 71 0.55 17.21 -15.70
N SER A 72 0.89 18.50 -15.78
CA SER A 72 0.47 19.36 -16.90
C SER A 72 0.96 18.92 -18.29
N THR A 73 1.91 17.99 -18.38
CA THR A 73 2.41 17.42 -19.63
C THR A 73 1.71 16.11 -20.01
N GLY A 74 0.84 15.60 -19.14
CA GLY A 74 0.15 14.32 -19.31
C GLY A 74 0.94 13.11 -18.83
N GLN A 75 2.06 13.31 -18.12
CA GLN A 75 2.83 12.23 -17.51
C GLN A 75 2.24 11.83 -16.17
N CYS A 76 2.26 10.54 -15.87
CA CYS A 76 1.66 9.97 -14.67
C CYS A 76 2.66 9.88 -13.51
N LEU A 77 2.16 10.16 -12.30
CA LEU A 77 2.82 9.74 -11.08
C LEU A 77 2.97 8.21 -11.08
N SER A 78 4.13 7.73 -10.65
CA SER A 78 4.45 6.30 -10.63
C SER A 78 5.34 5.95 -9.45
N ILE A 79 5.14 4.75 -8.90
CA ILE A 79 5.96 4.20 -7.84
C ILE A 79 6.53 2.84 -8.22
N ASP A 80 7.67 2.50 -7.64
CA ASP A 80 8.25 1.16 -7.66
C ASP A 80 8.36 0.67 -6.20
N PRO A 81 7.66 -0.40 -5.80
CA PRO A 81 7.68 -0.89 -4.42
C PRO A 81 9.09 -1.27 -3.95
N THR A 82 10.00 -1.59 -4.86
CA THR A 82 11.39 -1.93 -4.55
C THR A 82 12.30 -0.72 -4.40
N ALA A 83 11.83 0.49 -4.74
CA ALA A 83 12.63 1.71 -4.65
C ALA A 83 12.71 2.31 -3.23
N GLY A 84 11.91 1.78 -2.30
CA GLY A 84 11.93 2.16 -0.89
C GLY A 84 12.88 1.31 -0.06
N ASN A 85 12.64 1.30 1.25
CA ASN A 85 13.33 0.39 2.18
C ASN A 85 12.64 -0.98 2.26
N PHE A 86 13.18 -1.88 3.09
CA PHE A 86 12.72 -3.27 3.28
C PHE A 86 11.24 -3.45 3.68
N ARG A 87 10.51 -2.36 3.98
CA ARG A 87 9.11 -2.36 4.37
C ARG A 87 8.24 -1.47 3.46
N GLU A 88 8.73 -1.17 2.26
CA GLU A 88 8.04 -0.34 1.26
C GLU A 88 7.75 1.09 1.76
N ASN A 89 8.58 1.61 2.66
CA ASN A 89 8.56 3.02 3.04
C ASN A 89 9.65 3.78 2.32
N LEU A 90 9.47 5.10 2.21
CA LEU A 90 10.41 6.01 1.54
C LEU A 90 10.57 5.65 0.05
N ILE A 91 9.50 5.18 -0.59
CA ILE A 91 9.50 4.93 -2.03
C ILE A 91 9.40 6.30 -2.73
N PRO A 92 10.39 6.71 -3.54
CA PRO A 92 10.28 7.95 -4.30
C PRO A 92 9.14 7.86 -5.33
N VAL A 93 8.52 9.00 -5.64
CA VAL A 93 7.48 9.09 -6.68
C VAL A 93 8.10 9.64 -7.96
N ALA A 94 8.05 8.84 -9.02
CA ALA A 94 8.47 9.23 -10.34
C ALA A 94 7.34 9.91 -11.11
N VAL A 95 7.70 10.70 -12.12
CA VAL A 95 6.79 11.23 -13.14
C VAL A 95 7.26 10.70 -14.48
N LYS A 96 6.43 9.90 -15.14
CA LYS A 96 6.80 9.18 -16.37
C LYS A 96 5.57 8.96 -17.26
N ASP A 97 5.79 8.49 -18.48
CA ASP A 97 4.69 8.20 -19.41
C ASP A 97 3.66 7.24 -18.78
N CYS A 98 2.38 7.54 -19.02
CA CYS A 98 1.28 6.73 -18.52
C CYS A 98 1.27 5.35 -19.20
N ASP A 99 1.38 4.30 -18.40
CA ASP A 99 1.39 2.89 -18.81
C ASP A 99 0.21 2.09 -18.24
N GLY A 100 -0.58 2.70 -17.35
CA GLY A 100 -1.75 2.06 -16.73
C GLY A 100 -1.40 0.97 -15.71
N SER A 101 -0.12 0.81 -15.37
CA SER A 101 0.34 -0.16 -14.38
C SER A 101 -0.22 0.13 -13.00
N GLU A 102 -0.26 -0.89 -12.14
CA GLU A 102 -0.67 -0.72 -10.74
C GLU A 102 0.20 0.30 -10.00
N GLY A 103 1.46 0.46 -10.39
CA GLY A 103 2.36 1.47 -9.83
C GLY A 103 1.98 2.91 -10.17
N GLN A 104 1.06 3.13 -11.11
CA GLN A 104 0.52 4.46 -11.47
C GLN A 104 -0.88 4.72 -10.92
N LYS A 105 -1.41 3.79 -10.13
CA LYS A 105 -2.77 3.86 -9.58
C LYS A 105 -2.76 4.35 -8.15
N PHE A 106 -3.63 5.32 -7.89
CA PHE A 106 -3.81 5.94 -6.59
C PHE A 106 -5.29 5.98 -6.21
N ASP A 107 -5.54 5.95 -4.92
CA ASP A 107 -6.84 6.16 -4.33
C ASP A 107 -6.84 7.49 -3.56
N PHE A 108 -7.97 8.19 -3.57
CA PHE A 108 -8.18 9.39 -2.75
C PHE A 108 -9.09 9.02 -1.59
N VAL A 109 -8.52 8.91 -0.39
CA VAL A 109 -9.26 8.56 0.84
C VAL A 109 -9.55 9.83 1.63
N THR A 110 -10.83 10.16 1.80
CA THR A 110 -11.27 11.39 2.50
C THR A 110 -11.76 11.13 3.93
N LYS A 111 -12.00 9.87 4.28
CA LYS A 111 -12.34 9.44 5.64
C LYS A 111 -11.86 8.01 5.86
N GLY A 112 -11.40 7.66 7.05
CA GLY A 112 -10.90 6.33 7.39
C GLY A 112 -10.18 6.28 8.74
N ALA A 113 -9.40 5.24 8.98
CA ALA A 113 -8.65 5.02 10.21
C ALA A 113 -7.59 6.11 10.47
N HIS A 114 -7.05 6.68 9.40
CA HIS A 114 -5.95 7.65 9.45
C HIS A 114 -6.36 9.08 9.02
N ILE A 115 -7.60 9.30 8.59
CA ILE A 115 -8.09 10.63 8.19
C ILE A 115 -9.58 10.81 8.53
N ASP A 116 -9.94 11.95 9.12
CA ASP A 116 -11.34 12.38 9.31
C ASP A 116 -11.47 13.91 9.20
N GLN A 117 -10.60 14.51 8.37
CA GLN A 117 -10.53 15.96 8.19
C GLN A 117 -11.31 16.38 6.94
N ALA A 118 -12.17 17.39 7.10
CA ALA A 118 -12.91 17.95 5.98
C ALA A 118 -11.95 18.63 4.97
N ASN A 119 -12.32 18.58 3.70
CA ASN A 119 -11.57 19.19 2.59
C ASN A 119 -10.12 18.70 2.47
N SER A 120 -9.86 17.46 2.88
CA SER A 120 -8.54 16.84 2.83
C SER A 120 -8.65 15.39 2.36
N ALA A 121 -7.58 14.88 1.77
CA ALA A 121 -7.45 13.50 1.39
C ALA A 121 -6.05 12.95 1.70
N LEU A 122 -6.01 11.65 2.01
CA LEU A 122 -4.83 10.83 1.82
C LEU A 122 -4.78 10.38 0.36
N ILE A 123 -3.63 10.56 -0.28
CA ILE A 123 -3.34 10.00 -1.60
C ILE A 123 -2.62 8.68 -1.41
N VAL A 124 -3.31 7.57 -1.64
CA VAL A 124 -2.86 6.22 -1.30
C VAL A 124 -2.45 5.49 -2.57
N SER A 125 -1.26 4.91 -2.61
CA SER A 125 -0.89 3.98 -3.69
C SER A 125 -1.80 2.76 -3.68
N SER A 126 -2.50 2.49 -4.78
CA SER A 126 -3.35 1.30 -4.90
C SER A 126 -2.52 0.00 -4.88
N LEU A 127 -1.25 0.06 -5.31
CA LEU A 127 -0.33 -1.07 -5.31
C LEU A 127 0.17 -1.43 -3.90
N THR A 128 0.70 -0.46 -3.15
CA THR A 128 1.35 -0.74 -1.87
C THR A 128 0.43 -0.52 -0.67
N GLN A 129 -0.59 0.35 -0.77
CA GLN A 129 -1.38 0.88 0.35
C GLN A 129 -0.66 1.91 1.22
N GLY A 130 0.53 2.37 0.83
CA GLY A 130 1.18 3.51 1.44
C GLY A 130 0.61 4.85 0.96
N CYS A 131 0.78 5.89 1.75
CA CYS A 131 0.33 7.25 1.49
C CYS A 131 1.47 8.14 0.97
N LEU A 132 1.14 9.07 0.09
CA LEU A 132 2.02 10.17 -0.27
C LEU A 132 2.33 11.01 0.97
N ASP A 133 3.61 11.29 1.20
CA ASP A 133 4.13 12.02 2.35
C ASP A 133 5.17 13.04 1.91
N PHE A 134 5.25 14.14 2.66
CA PHE A 134 6.28 15.16 2.51
C PHE A 134 7.03 15.44 3.81
N ASP A 135 8.36 15.25 3.75
CA ASP A 135 9.27 15.60 4.84
C ASP A 135 10.47 16.39 4.32
N ALA A 136 10.43 17.72 4.50
CA ALA A 136 11.49 18.64 4.08
C ALA A 136 12.88 18.34 4.71
N ARG A 137 12.93 17.59 5.82
CA ARG A 137 14.19 17.23 6.50
C ARG A 137 14.93 16.09 5.80
N ARG A 138 14.27 15.41 4.86
CA ARG A 138 14.86 14.33 4.07
C ARG A 138 15.83 14.88 3.02
N ALA A 139 16.67 13.98 2.49
CA ALA A 139 17.49 14.29 1.33
C ALA A 139 16.59 14.69 0.15
N PRO A 140 17.01 15.66 -0.70
CA PRO A 140 16.15 16.22 -1.76
C PRO A 140 15.46 15.19 -2.65
N ASN A 141 16.13 14.07 -2.95
CA ASN A 141 15.62 13.00 -3.82
C ASN A 141 14.54 12.10 -3.18
N ILE A 142 14.22 12.30 -1.90
CA ILE A 142 13.21 11.52 -1.15
C ILE A 142 12.39 12.40 -0.19
N GLN A 143 12.26 13.70 -0.46
CA GLN A 143 11.39 14.59 0.32
C GLN A 143 9.91 14.27 0.08
N VAL A 144 9.54 14.00 -1.18
CA VAL A 144 8.20 13.50 -1.56
C VAL A 144 8.30 12.00 -1.80
N HIS A 145 7.51 11.21 -1.07
CA HIS A 145 7.66 9.77 -1.06
C HIS A 145 6.38 9.05 -0.62
N ILE A 146 6.29 7.75 -0.88
CA ILE A 146 5.28 6.89 -0.25
C ILE A 146 5.80 6.42 1.11
N PHE A 147 4.94 6.57 2.12
CA PHE A 147 5.17 6.13 3.48
C PHE A 147 3.89 5.53 4.06
N SER A 148 4.01 4.76 5.12
CA SER A 148 2.84 4.25 5.83
C SER A 148 1.87 5.37 6.23
N CYS A 149 0.56 5.15 5.99
CA CYS A 149 -0.52 6.13 6.17
C CYS A 149 -0.77 6.59 7.61
N GLY A 150 -0.15 5.95 8.62
CA GLY A 150 -0.19 6.43 10.01
C GLY A 150 0.95 7.38 10.37
N GLY A 151 1.88 7.64 9.44
CA GLY A 151 3.13 8.40 9.61
C GLY A 151 4.17 7.77 10.53
N ARG A 152 3.90 6.59 11.10
CA ARG A 152 4.95 5.75 11.69
C ARG A 152 5.35 4.68 10.71
N ALA A 153 6.64 4.33 10.73
CA ALA A 153 7.22 3.39 9.79
C ALA A 153 6.59 1.98 9.85
N ASP A 154 5.81 1.67 10.88
CA ASP A 154 5.24 0.35 11.14
C ASP A 154 3.72 0.28 10.94
N GLY A 155 3.07 1.29 10.33
CA GLY A 155 1.61 1.27 10.15
C GLY A 155 0.85 2.09 11.19
N ALA A 156 1.45 2.31 12.35
CA ALA A 156 0.76 2.92 13.48
C ALA A 156 0.67 4.44 13.35
N GLY A 157 -0.14 5.04 14.21
CA GLY A 157 -0.24 6.50 14.35
C GLY A 157 -1.42 7.11 13.60
N LYS A 158 -1.40 8.44 13.60
CA LYS A 158 -2.42 9.33 13.04
C LYS A 158 -1.72 10.60 12.54
N GLU A 159 -0.87 10.44 11.54
CA GLU A 159 -0.25 11.60 10.89
C GLU A 159 -1.34 12.47 10.25
N SER A 160 -1.16 13.78 10.31
CA SER A 160 -2.26 14.71 10.02
C SER A 160 -1.85 15.93 9.23
N SER A 161 -0.58 16.07 8.83
CA SER A 161 -0.18 17.27 8.08
C SER A 161 0.81 16.99 6.96
N SER A 162 1.75 16.05 7.12
CA SER A 162 2.68 15.70 6.03
C SER A 162 2.06 14.80 4.95
N GLN A 163 0.96 14.12 5.28
CA GLN A 163 0.28 13.16 4.39
C GLN A 163 -1.08 13.67 3.90
N PHE A 164 -1.54 14.80 4.44
CA PHE A 164 -2.84 15.37 4.12
C PHE A 164 -2.68 16.37 2.99
N PHE A 165 -3.54 16.24 1.98
CA PHE A 165 -3.57 17.11 0.82
C PHE A 165 -4.94 17.78 0.73
N PRO A 166 -5.02 19.11 0.57
CA PRO A 166 -6.28 19.79 0.35
C PRO A 166 -7.03 19.17 -0.83
N PHE A 167 -8.27 18.78 -0.59
CA PHE A 167 -9.07 18.03 -1.56
C PHE A 167 -10.57 18.30 -1.38
N VAL A 168 -11.22 18.70 -2.46
CA VAL A 168 -12.68 18.83 -2.59
C VAL A 168 -13.15 18.07 -3.83
N ALA A 169 -14.45 17.74 -3.88
CA ALA A 169 -15.01 16.94 -4.99
C ALA A 169 -14.73 17.52 -6.39
N ALA A 170 -14.63 18.85 -6.52
CA ALA A 170 -14.29 19.51 -7.78
C ALA A 170 -12.89 19.13 -8.32
N ASN A 171 -11.96 18.71 -7.46
CA ASN A 171 -10.62 18.27 -7.87
C ASN A 171 -10.64 16.97 -8.69
N LEU A 172 -11.73 16.20 -8.66
CA LEU A 172 -11.90 15.02 -9.52
C LEU A 172 -12.08 15.39 -11.00
N THR A 173 -12.43 16.63 -11.31
CA THR A 173 -12.74 17.07 -12.67
C THR A 173 -11.98 18.32 -13.10
N ALA A 174 -11.14 18.88 -12.23
CA ALA A 174 -10.35 20.08 -12.49
C ALA A 174 -8.91 19.92 -11.98
N PRO A 175 -7.90 20.45 -12.69
CA PRO A 175 -6.53 20.44 -12.23
C PRO A 175 -6.37 21.19 -10.91
N TYR A 176 -5.46 20.73 -10.05
CA TYR A 176 -5.15 21.39 -8.78
C TYR A 176 -3.72 21.14 -8.33
N ALA A 177 -3.24 21.97 -7.41
CA ALA A 177 -1.91 21.84 -6.85
C ALA A 177 -1.87 20.71 -5.81
N LEU A 178 -0.88 19.83 -5.93
CA LEU A 178 -0.52 18.92 -4.86
C LEU A 178 0.40 19.66 -3.88
N SER A 179 -0.18 20.16 -2.80
CA SER A 179 0.52 20.85 -1.72
C SER A 179 0.21 20.15 -0.40
N PRO A 180 1.19 19.62 0.35
CA PRO A 180 0.94 18.99 1.63
C PRO A 180 0.58 20.04 2.69
N GLU A 181 -0.36 19.71 3.57
CA GLU A 181 -0.91 20.67 4.55
C GLU A 181 0.13 21.21 5.54
N ASN A 182 1.18 20.45 5.85
CA ASN A 182 2.28 20.90 6.73
C ASN A 182 3.11 22.07 6.15
N THR A 183 2.84 22.51 4.92
CA THR A 183 3.54 23.62 4.27
C THR A 183 2.71 24.90 4.17
N ASN A 184 1.43 24.88 4.57
CA ASN A 184 0.54 26.03 4.51
C ASN A 184 0.53 26.73 3.13
N ASN A 185 0.39 25.95 2.05
CA ASN A 185 0.37 26.41 0.65
C ASN A 185 1.68 27.02 0.14
N ALA A 186 2.78 26.92 0.88
CA ALA A 186 4.07 27.47 0.48
C ALA A 186 4.91 26.52 -0.39
N VAL A 187 4.50 25.25 -0.52
CA VAL A 187 5.20 24.24 -1.32
C VAL A 187 4.21 23.53 -2.22
N CYS A 188 4.52 23.49 -3.51
CA CYS A 188 3.80 22.72 -4.51
C CYS A 188 4.71 21.59 -4.98
N PHE A 189 4.11 20.47 -5.36
CA PHE A 189 4.85 19.45 -6.08
C PHE A 189 4.91 19.78 -7.57
N VAL A 190 5.99 19.37 -8.20
CA VAL A 190 6.22 19.49 -9.64
C VAL A 190 6.94 18.29 -10.18
N ASN A 191 6.85 18.10 -11.49
CA ASN A 191 7.77 17.24 -12.22
C ASN A 191 9.13 17.95 -12.33
N SER A 192 10.12 17.43 -11.62
CA SER A 192 11.52 17.85 -11.70
C SER A 192 12.36 16.72 -12.29
N ASN A 193 12.52 16.74 -13.62
CA ASN A 193 13.31 15.77 -14.38
C ASN A 193 12.88 14.31 -14.14
N GLY A 194 11.56 14.05 -14.13
CA GLY A 194 10.99 12.71 -13.97
C GLY A 194 10.84 12.26 -12.51
N ALA A 195 11.08 13.15 -11.54
CA ALA A 195 10.78 12.94 -10.13
C ALA A 195 9.73 13.93 -9.66
N LEU A 196 8.82 13.49 -8.80
CA LEU A 196 7.93 14.39 -8.09
C LEU A 196 8.73 15.08 -6.99
N ALA A 197 8.90 16.39 -7.09
CA ALA A 197 9.75 17.17 -6.21
C ALA A 197 9.00 18.37 -5.62
N PRO A 198 9.37 18.82 -4.41
CA PRO A 198 8.82 20.05 -3.85
C PRO A 198 9.47 21.28 -4.50
N GLN A 199 8.70 22.35 -4.65
CA GLN A 199 9.21 23.68 -4.95
C GLN A 199 8.42 24.74 -4.17
N ASP A 200 9.06 25.88 -3.91
CA ASP A 200 8.38 27.03 -3.31
C ASP A 200 7.30 27.55 -4.28
N CYS A 201 6.09 27.78 -3.77
CA CYS A 201 4.96 28.27 -4.55
C CYS A 201 3.94 29.05 -3.70
N ASP A 202 2.89 29.56 -4.35
CA ASP A 202 1.61 29.91 -3.72
C ASP A 202 0.55 28.93 -4.25
N ALA A 203 0.20 27.90 -3.48
CA ALA A 203 -0.76 26.87 -3.90
C ALA A 203 -2.19 27.41 -4.08
N THR A 204 -2.46 28.67 -3.69
CA THR A 204 -3.73 29.36 -4.00
C THR A 204 -3.73 29.97 -5.40
N LYS A 205 -2.55 30.07 -6.04
CA LYS A 205 -2.33 30.60 -7.40
C LYS A 205 -1.27 29.76 -8.12
N PRO A 206 -1.48 28.46 -8.29
CA PRO A 206 -0.48 27.60 -8.92
C PRO A 206 -0.30 27.98 -10.40
N SER A 207 0.96 27.95 -10.83
CA SER A 207 1.36 27.95 -12.23
C SER A 207 0.99 26.63 -12.90
N ALA A 208 1.00 26.62 -14.24
CA ALA A 208 0.62 25.43 -15.00
C ALA A 208 1.44 24.19 -14.63
N THR A 209 2.73 24.34 -14.35
CA THR A 209 3.63 23.22 -14.01
C THR A 209 3.38 22.63 -12.62
N GLU A 210 2.64 23.32 -11.76
CA GLU A 210 2.28 22.91 -10.39
C GLU A 210 0.92 22.21 -10.33
N LEU A 211 0.23 22.08 -11.46
CA LEU A 211 -1.10 21.52 -11.54
C LEU A 211 -1.07 20.04 -11.96
N PHE A 212 -1.92 19.26 -11.28
CA PHE A 212 -2.15 17.86 -11.57
C PHE A 212 -3.63 17.58 -11.81
N THR A 213 -3.91 16.62 -12.69
CA THR A 213 -5.26 16.17 -13.04
C THR A 213 -5.46 14.72 -12.60
N ILE A 214 -6.64 14.42 -12.06
CA ILE A 214 -7.04 13.05 -11.73
C ILE A 214 -7.74 12.44 -12.94
N VAL A 215 -7.27 11.28 -13.39
CA VAL A 215 -7.77 10.59 -14.59
C VAL A 215 -8.15 9.15 -14.23
N ALA A 216 -9.33 8.72 -14.67
CA ALA A 216 -9.85 7.37 -14.44
C ALA A 216 -9.42 6.38 -15.53
#